data_AF-A0AAD6TK70-F1
#
_entry.id   AF-A0AAD6TK70-F1
#
_cell.length_a   1.000
_cell.length_b   1.000
_cell.length_c   1.000
_cell.angle_alpha   90.00
_cell.angle_beta   90.00
_cell.angle_gamma   90.00
#
_symmetry.space_group_name_H-M   'P 1'
#
loop_
_entity.id
_entity.type
_entity.pdbx_description
1 polymer ?
#
loop_
_entity_poly.entity_id
_entity_poly.type
_entity_poly.pdbx_seq_one_letter_code
_entity_poly.pdbx_strand_id
1 'polypeptide(L)'
;MTISIGSPSGASATTCGYCSPPGKRSSSKSAVHAAGLSANQLSCEVYQKMIDRGWRRSGTWCYKPDLKASCCPSYTIKLDANNFKPSKSQRKLINRWNRFVLRGKQAESKPSKSKEQTFSLSNAIHAAEVSFSSTEVREHRFEVTFSECCFLLAIH
;
A
#
# COMPACT_ATOMS: atom_id res chain seq x y z
N MET A 1 -1.05 26.36 -4.55
CA MET A 1 0.08 25.49 -4.13
C MET A 1 0.06 25.41 -2.62
N THR A 2 0.07 24.20 -2.06
CA THR A 2 0.07 24.01 -0.60
C THR A 2 1.50 24.10 -0.09
N ILE A 3 1.75 24.98 0.87
CA ILE A 3 3.06 25.14 1.50
C ILE A 3 3.41 23.86 2.27
N SER A 4 4.68 23.45 2.23
CA SER A 4 5.19 22.33 3.02
C SER A 4 6.06 22.87 4.16
N ILE A 5 5.75 22.46 5.39
CA ILE A 5 6.35 22.94 6.63
C ILE A 5 6.77 21.73 7.46
N GLY A 6 8.02 21.73 7.92
CA GLY A 6 8.49 20.71 8.84
C GLY A 6 9.72 21.14 9.62
N SER A 7 9.92 20.48 10.75
CA SER A 7 11.04 20.72 11.66
C SER A 7 12.12 19.65 11.43
N PRO A 8 13.31 20.02 10.95
CA PRO A 8 14.37 19.06 10.67
C PRO A 8 14.91 18.48 11.99
N SER A 9 15.43 17.27 11.89
CA SER A 9 16.13 16.58 12.97
C SER A 9 17.34 15.86 12.40
N GLY A 10 18.39 15.73 13.20
CA GLY A 10 19.65 15.12 12.76
C GLY A 10 19.58 13.62 12.53
N ALA A 11 20.77 13.03 12.37
CA ALA A 11 20.92 11.58 12.32
C ALA A 11 20.40 10.94 13.62
N SER A 12 19.78 9.78 13.49
CA SER A 12 19.21 9.04 14.61
C SER A 12 19.21 7.54 14.33
N ALA A 13 19.00 6.74 15.37
CA ALA A 13 18.86 5.30 15.23
C ALA A 13 17.70 4.78 16.09
N THR A 14 17.01 3.77 15.59
CA THR A 14 15.92 3.09 16.27
C THR A 14 16.16 1.58 16.30
N THR A 15 15.36 0.86 17.08
CA THR A 15 15.42 -0.61 17.10
C THR A 15 14.90 -1.18 15.77
N CYS A 16 15.55 -2.24 15.28
CA CYS A 16 15.18 -2.89 14.05
C CYS A 16 14.02 -3.87 14.27
N GLY A 17 13.05 -3.89 13.37
CA GLY A 17 11.93 -4.85 13.41
C GLY A 17 12.19 -6.18 12.70
N TYR A 18 13.32 -6.34 12.02
CA TYR A 18 13.65 -7.52 11.20
C TYR A 18 14.78 -8.36 11.79
N CYS A 19 15.68 -7.76 12.56
CA CYS A 19 16.80 -8.42 13.21
C CYS A 19 16.34 -9.27 14.43
N SER A 20 15.06 -9.67 14.52
CA SER A 20 14.45 -10.39 15.66
C SER A 20 13.26 -11.24 15.19
N PRO A 21 12.84 -12.26 16.00
CA PRO A 21 11.67 -13.07 15.67
C PRO A 21 10.41 -12.22 15.45
N PRO A 22 9.43 -12.72 14.66
CA PRO A 22 8.18 -12.00 14.41
C PRO A 22 7.52 -11.49 15.69
N GLY A 23 7.14 -10.21 15.69
CA GLY A 23 6.51 -9.55 16.83
C GLY A 23 7.48 -8.96 17.88
N LYS A 24 8.80 -9.11 17.69
CA LYS A 24 9.82 -8.50 18.58
C LYS A 24 10.73 -7.55 17.79
N ARG A 25 11.21 -6.49 18.44
CA ARG A 25 12.26 -5.61 17.89
C ARG A 25 13.61 -5.95 18.51
N SER A 26 14.70 -5.58 17.83
CA SER A 26 16.06 -5.75 18.35
C SER A 26 16.27 -4.97 19.65
N SER A 27 17.14 -5.48 20.52
CA SER A 27 17.56 -4.77 21.74
C SER A 27 18.42 -3.55 21.43
N SER A 28 19.31 -3.66 20.45
CA SER A 28 20.16 -2.57 19.99
C SER A 28 19.45 -1.68 18.96
N LYS A 29 19.84 -0.40 18.92
CA LYS A 29 19.40 0.56 17.91
C LYS A 29 20.22 0.36 16.62
N SER A 30 19.74 -0.51 15.75
CA SER A 30 20.43 -0.94 14.52
C SER A 30 19.74 -0.52 13.23
N ALA A 31 18.62 0.22 13.30
CA ALA A 31 18.01 0.88 12.16
C ALA A 31 18.42 2.36 12.16
N VAL A 32 19.33 2.73 11.26
CA VAL A 32 19.98 4.04 11.24
C VAL A 32 19.32 4.96 10.20
N HIS A 33 19.16 6.23 10.56
CA HIS A 33 18.62 7.29 9.72
C HIS A 33 19.68 8.39 9.61
N ALA A 34 20.07 8.73 8.38
CA ALA A 34 21.04 9.79 8.12
C ALA A 34 20.46 11.19 8.40
N ALA A 35 19.14 11.34 8.27
CA ALA A 35 18.42 12.56 8.58
C ALA A 35 16.95 12.25 8.94
N GLY A 36 16.32 13.15 9.70
CA GLY A 36 14.90 13.11 10.00
C GLY A 36 14.23 14.47 9.81
N LEU A 37 12.90 14.46 9.76
CA LEU A 37 12.06 15.64 9.61
C LEU A 37 10.69 15.34 10.21
N SER A 38 10.22 16.15 11.14
CA SER A 38 8.82 16.14 11.54
C SER A 38 8.03 17.01 10.58
N ALA A 39 7.15 16.42 9.77
CA ALA A 39 6.36 17.14 8.77
C ALA A 39 5.00 17.57 9.35
N ASN A 40 4.89 18.85 9.71
CA ASN A 40 3.63 19.46 10.13
C ASN A 40 2.65 19.60 8.96
N GLN A 41 3.17 19.94 7.78
CA GLN A 41 2.40 20.02 6.54
C GLN A 41 3.28 19.59 5.38
N LEU A 42 2.80 18.69 4.52
CA LEU A 42 3.59 18.20 3.40
C LEU A 42 2.72 18.03 2.17
N SER A 43 3.03 18.77 1.12
CA SER A 43 2.35 18.62 -0.17
C SER A 43 2.75 17.30 -0.85
N CYS A 44 1.85 16.75 -1.66
CA CYS A 44 2.12 15.52 -2.42
C CYS A 44 3.35 15.67 -3.34
N GLU A 45 3.53 16.85 -3.95
CA GLU A 45 4.65 17.12 -4.85
C GLU A 45 6.00 17.11 -4.12
N VAL A 46 6.08 17.79 -2.97
CA VAL A 46 7.31 17.79 -2.15
C VAL A 46 7.58 16.38 -1.62
N TYR A 47 6.55 15.68 -1.15
CA TYR A 47 6.71 14.30 -0.69
C TYR A 47 7.19 13.36 -1.80
N GLN A 48 6.70 13.52 -3.03
CA GLN A 48 7.18 12.75 -4.18
C GLN A 48 8.68 13.00 -4.41
N LYS A 49 9.11 14.27 -4.42
CA LYS A 49 10.54 14.65 -4.54
C LYS A 49 11.41 14.09 -3.41
N MET A 50 10.86 13.94 -2.21
CA MET A 50 11.52 13.33 -1.06
C MET A 50 11.68 11.82 -1.26
N ILE A 51 10.62 11.10 -1.63
CA ILE A 51 10.68 9.65 -1.91
C ILE A 51 11.70 9.35 -3.00
N ASP A 52 11.73 10.14 -4.07
CA ASP A 52 12.68 9.97 -5.18
C ASP A 52 14.15 10.17 -4.73
N ARG A 53 14.38 10.77 -3.55
CA ARG A 53 15.69 10.92 -2.90
C ARG A 53 15.91 9.94 -1.74
N GLY A 54 15.05 8.93 -1.62
CA GLY A 54 15.17 7.87 -0.63
C GLY A 54 14.57 8.18 0.75
N TRP A 55 13.75 9.23 0.88
CA TRP A 55 13.04 9.51 2.13
C TRP A 55 11.80 8.63 2.31
N ARG A 56 11.50 8.30 3.56
CA ARG A 56 10.36 7.50 4.02
C ARG A 56 9.56 8.25 5.08
N ARG A 57 8.33 7.79 5.33
CA ARG A 57 7.39 8.45 6.25
C ARG A 57 6.65 7.43 7.12
N SER A 58 6.43 7.78 8.39
CA SER A 58 5.63 7.06 9.37
C SER A 58 4.83 8.08 10.18
N GLY A 59 3.53 8.24 9.86
CA GLY A 59 2.72 9.33 10.41
C GLY A 59 3.24 10.70 9.96
N THR A 60 3.52 11.61 10.88
CA THR A 60 4.15 12.92 10.59
C THR A 60 5.66 12.84 10.46
N TRP A 61 6.29 11.76 10.92
CA TRP A 61 7.74 11.61 10.90
C TRP A 61 8.24 11.15 9.54
N CYS A 62 9.15 11.92 8.93
CA CYS A 62 9.88 11.57 7.73
C CYS A 62 11.36 11.32 8.04
N TYR A 63 11.98 10.36 7.37
CA TYR A 63 13.38 9.99 7.62
C TYR A 63 14.07 9.51 6.35
N LYS A 64 15.39 9.72 6.27
CA LYS A 64 16.25 9.17 5.22
C LYS A 64 17.05 8.00 5.79
N PRO A 65 16.74 6.74 5.46
CA PRO A 65 17.50 5.60 5.94
C PRO A 65 18.97 5.67 5.53
N ASP A 66 19.87 5.30 6.43
CA ASP A 66 21.25 4.98 6.07
C ASP A 66 21.34 3.47 5.81
N LEU A 67 21.39 3.11 4.52
CA LEU A 67 21.38 1.72 4.09
C LEU A 67 22.66 0.95 4.47
N LYS A 68 23.79 1.66 4.60
CA LYS A 68 25.08 1.02 4.94
C LYS A 68 25.22 0.82 6.44
N ALA A 69 24.75 1.78 7.23
CA ALA A 69 24.84 1.72 8.68
C ALA A 69 23.73 0.87 9.34
N SER A 70 22.63 0.59 8.63
CA SER A 70 21.53 -0.21 9.17
C SER A 70 21.77 -1.72 9.06
N CYS A 71 21.37 -2.51 10.08
CA CYS A 71 21.48 -3.99 10.04
C CYS A 71 20.62 -4.60 8.91
N CYS A 72 19.47 -3.99 8.62
CA CYS A 72 18.59 -4.40 7.52
C CYS A 72 18.38 -3.23 6.55
N PRO A 73 19.02 -3.27 5.36
CA PRO A 73 18.84 -2.25 4.35
C PRO A 73 17.39 -2.20 3.84
N SER A 74 16.79 -1.01 3.84
CA SER A 74 15.43 -0.79 3.34
C SER A 74 15.44 -0.46 1.84
N TYR A 75 15.23 -1.46 1.00
CA TYR A 75 15.13 -1.23 -0.46
C TYR A 75 13.73 -0.75 -0.84
N THR A 76 13.69 0.33 -1.61
CA THR A 76 12.45 0.90 -2.10
C THR A 76 12.02 0.24 -3.39
N ILE A 77 10.90 -0.45 -3.36
CA ILE A 77 10.20 -0.88 -4.58
C ILE A 77 9.18 0.21 -4.92
N LYS A 78 9.33 0.82 -6.11
CA LYS A 78 8.40 1.82 -6.64
C LYS A 78 7.65 1.20 -7.81
N LEU A 79 6.32 1.29 -7.78
CA LEU A 79 5.47 0.97 -8.91
C LEU A 79 4.99 2.29 -9.52
N ASP A 80 5.21 2.49 -10.82
CA ASP A 80 4.59 3.59 -11.54
C ASP A 80 3.12 3.26 -11.79
N ALA A 81 2.24 3.83 -10.98
CA ALA A 81 0.81 3.57 -11.05
C ALA A 81 0.18 4.00 -12.39
N ASN A 82 0.69 5.07 -13.03
CA ASN A 82 0.13 5.58 -14.28
C ASN A 82 0.47 4.66 -15.47
N ASN A 83 1.64 4.04 -15.42
CA ASN A 83 2.11 3.11 -16.45
C ASN A 83 1.85 1.64 -16.12
N PHE A 84 1.31 1.34 -14.94
CA PHE A 84 1.04 -0.03 -14.52
C PHE A 84 -0.03 -0.68 -15.39
N LYS A 85 0.33 -1.81 -16.00
CA LYS A 85 -0.60 -2.66 -16.76
C LYS A 85 -0.70 -4.03 -16.10
N PRO A 86 -1.88 -4.42 -15.58
CA PRO A 86 -2.03 -5.69 -14.88
C PRO A 86 -1.83 -6.84 -15.86
N SER A 87 -1.02 -7.83 -15.46
CA SER A 87 -0.75 -9.03 -16.23
C SER A 87 -1.98 -9.93 -16.35
N LYS A 88 -1.95 -10.90 -17.28
CA LYS A 88 -3.05 -11.87 -17.45
C LYS A 88 -3.33 -12.67 -16.17
N SER A 89 -2.31 -13.00 -15.39
CA SER A 89 -2.48 -13.70 -14.11
C SER A 89 -3.11 -12.78 -13.05
N GLN A 90 -2.69 -11.52 -12.97
CA GLN A 90 -3.29 -10.52 -12.06
C GLN A 90 -4.77 -10.28 -12.38
N ARG A 91 -5.11 -10.11 -13.66
CA ARG A 91 -6.52 -9.97 -14.10
C ARG A 91 -7.36 -11.18 -13.71
N LYS A 92 -6.82 -12.40 -13.89
CA LYS A 92 -7.49 -13.63 -13.47
C LYS A 92 -7.72 -13.69 -11.96
N LEU A 93 -6.76 -13.22 -11.16
CA LEU A 93 -6.85 -13.20 -9.70
C LEU A 93 -7.96 -12.25 -9.24
N ILE A 94 -8.02 -11.03 -9.78
CA ILE A 94 -9.07 -10.05 -9.46
C ILE A 94 -10.45 -10.62 -9.84
N ASN A 95 -10.58 -11.19 -11.03
CA ASN A 95 -11.85 -11.80 -11.45
C ASN A 95 -12.24 -13.03 -10.59
N ARG A 96 -11.27 -13.77 -10.07
CA ARG A 96 -11.53 -14.86 -9.11
C ARG A 96 -12.01 -14.30 -7.78
N TRP A 97 -11.37 -13.26 -7.27
CA TRP A 97 -11.79 -12.55 -6.06
C TRP A 97 -13.22 -12.05 -6.17
N ASN A 98 -13.55 -11.33 -7.24
CA ASN A 98 -14.91 -10.80 -7.43
C ASN A 98 -15.97 -11.91 -7.47
N ARG A 99 -15.68 -13.03 -8.15
CA ARG A 99 -16.59 -14.17 -8.17
C ARG A 99 -16.76 -14.79 -6.79
N PHE A 100 -15.68 -14.91 -6.03
CA PHE A 100 -15.73 -15.43 -4.67
C PHE A 100 -16.62 -14.54 -3.79
N VAL A 101 -16.43 -13.23 -3.79
CA VAL A 101 -17.24 -12.31 -2.98
C VAL A 101 -18.72 -12.35 -3.38
N LEU A 102 -19.01 -12.35 -4.69
CA LEU A 102 -20.38 -12.30 -5.17
C LEU A 102 -21.14 -13.64 -5.06
N ARG A 103 -20.45 -14.77 -5.23
CA ARG A 103 -21.09 -16.09 -5.45
C ARG A 103 -20.52 -17.22 -4.59
N GLY A 104 -19.57 -16.95 -3.70
CA GLY A 104 -18.95 -17.94 -2.82
C GLY A 104 -18.03 -18.94 -3.54
N LYS A 105 -17.65 -20.01 -2.83
CA LYS A 105 -16.69 -21.03 -3.29
C LYS A 105 -17.17 -21.89 -4.47
N GLN A 106 -18.47 -21.95 -4.74
CA GLN A 106 -19.02 -22.80 -5.81
C GLN A 106 -18.89 -22.21 -7.22
N ALA A 107 -18.44 -20.95 -7.34
CA ALA A 107 -18.34 -20.24 -8.61
C ALA A 107 -17.00 -20.44 -9.37
N GLU A 108 -16.24 -21.49 -9.07
CA GLU A 108 -14.98 -21.82 -9.77
C GLU A 108 -15.17 -22.25 -11.23
N SER A 109 -16.41 -22.33 -11.72
CA SER A 109 -16.69 -22.62 -13.12
C SER A 109 -15.91 -21.70 -14.07
N LYS A 110 -15.41 -22.28 -15.16
CA LYS A 110 -14.56 -21.60 -16.13
C LYS A 110 -15.26 -20.33 -16.63
N PRO A 111 -14.56 -19.18 -16.71
CA PRO A 111 -15.16 -17.97 -17.27
C PRO A 111 -15.61 -18.28 -18.71
N SER A 112 -16.87 -17.98 -19.01
CA SER A 112 -17.33 -17.89 -20.39
C SER A 112 -16.45 -16.89 -21.13
N LYS A 113 -15.97 -17.24 -22.33
CA LYS A 113 -15.20 -16.34 -23.19
C LYS A 113 -16.12 -15.17 -23.59
N SER A 114 -16.18 -14.11 -22.79
CA SER A 114 -16.80 -12.85 -23.21
C SER A 114 -15.85 -12.09 -24.13
N LYS A 115 -16.43 -11.43 -25.14
CA LYS A 115 -15.72 -10.61 -26.13
C LYS A 115 -14.82 -9.58 -25.43
N GLU A 116 -13.66 -9.37 -26.02
CA GLU A 116 -12.55 -8.56 -25.51
C GLU A 116 -12.95 -7.08 -25.39
N GLN A 117 -13.58 -6.72 -24.28
CA GLN A 117 -13.67 -5.35 -23.82
C GLN A 117 -12.32 -4.95 -23.19
N THR A 118 -11.91 -3.71 -23.40
CA THR A 118 -10.72 -3.14 -22.76
C THR A 118 -10.81 -3.31 -21.24
N PHE A 119 -9.86 -4.04 -20.66
CA PHE A 119 -9.85 -4.29 -19.22
C PHE A 119 -9.56 -2.99 -18.46
N SER A 120 -10.53 -2.54 -17.67
CA SER A 120 -10.35 -1.43 -16.72
C SER A 120 -10.02 -1.98 -15.34
N LEU A 121 -8.82 -1.68 -14.84
CA LEU A 121 -8.35 -2.15 -13.54
C LEU A 121 -9.17 -1.58 -12.38
N SER A 122 -9.49 -0.27 -12.41
CA SER A 122 -10.29 0.38 -11.38
C SER A 122 -11.66 -0.28 -11.23
N ASN A 123 -12.35 -0.46 -12.37
CA ASN A 123 -13.68 -1.07 -12.37
C ASN A 123 -13.62 -2.53 -11.88
N ALA A 124 -12.57 -3.27 -12.27
CA ALA A 124 -12.39 -4.65 -11.81
C ALA A 124 -12.12 -4.74 -10.31
N ILE A 125 -11.40 -3.78 -9.70
CA ILE A 125 -11.17 -3.74 -8.26
C ILE A 125 -12.48 -3.47 -7.51
N HIS A 126 -13.26 -2.49 -7.98
CA HIS A 126 -14.50 -2.07 -7.32
C HIS A 126 -15.72 -2.97 -7.60
N ALA A 127 -15.63 -3.91 -8.54
CA ALA A 127 -16.77 -4.71 -9.00
C ALA A 127 -17.49 -5.50 -7.88
N ALA A 128 -16.77 -5.89 -6.83
CA ALA A 128 -17.33 -6.62 -5.69
C ALA A 128 -17.51 -5.74 -4.44
N GLU A 129 -17.11 -4.48 -4.48
CA GLU A 129 -17.21 -3.55 -3.35
C GLU A 129 -18.64 -3.08 -3.17
N VAL A 130 -19.09 -3.02 -1.91
CA VAL A 130 -20.45 -2.63 -1.55
C VAL A 130 -20.84 -1.27 -2.11
N SER A 131 -19.94 -0.28 -2.02
CA SER A 131 -20.20 1.11 -2.41
C SER A 131 -20.31 1.32 -3.93
N PHE A 132 -19.84 0.36 -4.73
CA PHE A 132 -19.76 0.48 -6.18
C PHE A 132 -20.62 -0.53 -6.94
N SER A 133 -21.05 -1.61 -6.28
CA SER A 133 -21.85 -2.66 -6.89
C SER A 133 -23.34 -2.50 -6.59
N SER A 134 -24.14 -2.44 -7.65
CA SER A 134 -25.61 -2.43 -7.58
C SER A 134 -26.23 -3.83 -7.39
N THR A 135 -25.41 -4.87 -7.24
CA THR A 135 -25.93 -6.24 -7.11
C THR A 135 -26.44 -6.48 -5.67
N GLU A 136 -27.74 -6.74 -5.54
CA GLU A 136 -28.41 -6.92 -4.24
C GLU A 136 -28.06 -8.26 -3.56
N VAL A 137 -27.85 -9.33 -4.35
CA VAL A 137 -27.54 -10.66 -3.82
C VAL A 137 -26.04 -10.92 -3.93
N ARG A 138 -25.37 -11.02 -2.78
CA ARG A 138 -23.94 -11.32 -2.65
C ARG A 138 -23.73 -12.28 -1.49
N GLU A 139 -22.81 -13.23 -1.66
CA GLU A 139 -22.47 -14.20 -0.62
C GLU A 139 -21.65 -13.56 0.53
N HIS A 140 -20.76 -12.63 0.20
CA HIS A 140 -19.87 -11.97 1.16
C HIS A 140 -19.95 -10.43 1.07
N ARG A 141 -19.74 -9.75 2.20
CA ARG A 141 -19.69 -8.28 2.23
C ARG A 141 -18.25 -7.80 2.14
N PHE A 142 -17.89 -7.16 1.02
CA PHE A 142 -16.60 -6.52 0.83
C PHE A 142 -16.74 -4.99 0.87
N GLU A 143 -16.11 -4.36 1.86
CA GLU A 143 -16.17 -2.92 2.09
C GLU A 143 -14.77 -2.36 2.32
N VAL A 144 -14.47 -1.22 1.70
CA VAL A 144 -13.22 -0.50 1.87
C VAL A 144 -13.51 0.80 2.60
N THR A 145 -12.98 0.95 3.80
CA THR A 145 -13.08 2.18 4.58
C THR A 145 -11.73 2.86 4.66
N PHE A 146 -11.74 4.19 4.52
CA PHE A 146 -10.57 5.01 4.75
C PHE A 146 -10.65 5.57 6.17
N SER A 147 -9.85 5.02 7.07
CA SER A 147 -9.61 5.63 8.38
C SER A 147 -8.41 6.57 8.28
N GLU A 148 -8.46 7.71 9.00
CA GLU A 148 -7.46 8.77 8.92
C GLU A 148 -6.03 8.34 9.27
N CYS A 149 -5.84 7.15 9.88
CA CYS A 149 -4.51 6.68 10.30
C CYS A 149 -4.15 5.22 9.98
N CYS A 150 -5.06 4.36 9.49
CA CYS A 150 -4.76 2.95 9.22
C CYS A 150 -5.60 2.41 8.05
N PHE A 151 -4.95 1.78 7.07
CA PHE A 151 -5.65 0.92 6.09
C PHE A 151 -6.10 -0.36 6.79
N LEU A 152 -7.33 -0.40 7.30
CA LEU A 152 -7.97 -1.63 7.77
C LEU A 152 -8.84 -2.18 6.64
N LEU A 153 -8.49 -3.36 6.12
CA LEU A 153 -9.38 -4.14 5.25
C LEU A 153 -10.22 -5.05 6.16
N ALA A 154 -11.53 -4.80 6.25
CA ALA A 154 -12.45 -5.67 6.96
C ALA A 154 -13.24 -6.51 5.95
N ILE A 155 -13.26 -7.82 6.16
CA ILE A 155 -14.10 -8.77 5.42
C ILE A 155 -14.98 -9.43 6.47
N HIS A 156 -16.30 -9.31 6.32
CA HIS A 156 -17.31 -9.91 7.18
C HIS A 156 -18.15 -10.92 6.38
#